data_AF-A0A399NZ84-F1
#
_entry.id   AF-A0A399NZ84-F1
#
_cell.length_a   1.000
_cell.length_b   1.000
_cell.length_c   1.000
_cell.angle_alpha   90.00
_cell.angle_beta   90.00
_cell.angle_gamma   90.00
#
_symmetry.space_group_name_H-M   'P 1'
#
loop_
_entity.id
_entity.type
_entity.pdbx_description
1 polymer ?
#
loop_
_entity_poly.entity_id
_entity_poly.type
_entity_poly.pdbx_seq_one_letter_code
_entity_poly.pdbx_strand_id
1 'polypeptide(L)' 'MSTKITQRSEPTADVEQGMALVEKAQQFAGHFPNAEALGRARSVLEGTMTEDEARAEIAAKYGFPLRQR' A
#
# COMPACT_ATOMS: atom_id res chain seq x y z
N MET A 1 34.31 6.54 -0.98
CA MET A 1 33.29 7.51 -1.45
C MET A 1 31.99 6.75 -1.62
N SER A 2 31.04 6.88 -0.68
CA SER A 2 29.80 6.10 -0.66
C SER A 2 28.63 7.05 -0.86
N THR A 3 28.06 7.09 -2.06
CA THR A 3 26.92 7.94 -2.37
C THR A 3 25.65 7.31 -1.79
N LYS A 4 25.24 7.80 -0.62
CA LYS A 4 23.89 7.56 -0.08
C LYS A 4 22.90 8.28 -0.99
N ILE A 5 22.19 7.53 -1.83
CA ILE A 5 21.07 8.07 -2.60
C ILE A 5 19.93 8.31 -1.62
N THR A 6 19.76 9.56 -1.19
CA THR A 6 18.52 10.00 -0.55
C THR A 6 17.57 10.38 -1.67
N GLN A 7 16.79 9.43 -2.17
CA GLN A 7 15.66 9.75 -3.04
C GLN A 7 14.54 10.32 -2.16
N ARG A 8 14.32 11.63 -2.26
CA ARG A 8 13.08 12.25 -1.86
C ARG A 8 12.50 12.85 -3.14
N SER A 9 11.69 12.05 -3.83
CA SER A 9 11.12 12.36 -5.14
C SER A 9 9.62 12.62 -4.96
N GLU A 10 9.09 13.62 -5.65
CA GLU A 10 7.77 14.20 -5.50
C GLU A 10 6.60 13.17 -5.56
N PRO A 11 5.59 13.23 -4.67
CA PRO A 11 4.48 12.30 -4.69
C PRO A 11 3.31 12.88 -5.48
N THR A 12 3.25 12.71 -6.81
CA THR A 12 2.03 13.11 -7.55
C THR A 12 1.66 12.26 -8.76
N ALA A 13 2.61 11.76 -9.57
CA ALA A 13 2.27 10.91 -10.72
C ALA A 13 2.26 9.39 -10.40
N ASP A 14 3.17 8.94 -9.52
CA ASP A 14 3.37 7.51 -9.25
C ASP A 14 2.27 6.93 -8.34
N VAL A 15 1.87 7.67 -7.29
CA VAL A 15 0.81 7.22 -6.37
C VAL A 15 -0.53 7.10 -7.08
N GLU A 16 -0.93 8.08 -7.89
CA GLU A 16 -2.22 8.04 -8.61
C GLU A 16 -2.24 6.93 -9.67
N GLN A 17 -1.14 6.74 -10.40
CA GLN A 17 -1.03 5.62 -11.34
C GLN A 17 -1.03 4.27 -10.62
N GLY A 18 -0.34 4.17 -9.48
CA GLY A 18 -0.34 3.00 -8.62
C GLY A 18 -1.74 2.69 -8.08
N MET A 19 -2.49 3.69 -7.61
CA MET A 19 -3.86 3.54 -7.17
C MET A 19 -4.79 3.11 -8.31
N ALA A 20 -4.64 3.70 -9.51
CA ALA A 20 -5.39 3.28 -10.68
C ALA A 20 -5.12 1.80 -11.05
N LEU A 21 -3.86 1.35 -10.96
CA LEU A 21 -3.48 -0.04 -11.18
C LEU A 21 -4.10 -0.96 -10.12
N VAL A 22 -4.02 -0.58 -8.85
CA VAL A 22 -4.64 -1.33 -7.74
C VAL A 22 -6.14 -1.48 -7.98
N GLU A 23 -6.85 -0.39 -8.23
CA GLU A 23 -8.31 -0.43 -8.46
C GLU A 23 -8.67 -1.29 -9.67
N LYS A 24 -7.94 -1.17 -10.78
CA LYS A 24 -8.21 -1.97 -11.99
C LYS A 24 -7.90 -3.45 -11.77
N ALA A 25 -6.82 -3.78 -11.09
CA ALA A 25 -6.49 -5.17 -10.75
C ALA A 25 -7.59 -5.80 -9.87
N GLN A 26 -8.09 -5.06 -8.87
CA GLN A 26 -9.18 -5.54 -8.02
C GLN A 26 -10.48 -5.72 -8.81
N GLN A 27 -10.84 -4.77 -9.69
CA GLN A 27 -12.00 -4.90 -10.58
C GLN A 27 -11.91 -6.13 -11.50
N PHE A 28 -10.74 -6.38 -12.11
CA PHE A 28 -10.53 -7.56 -12.95
C PHE A 28 -10.61 -8.87 -12.15
N ALA A 29 -10.25 -8.87 -10.87
CA ALA A 29 -10.42 -9.99 -9.96
C ALA A 29 -11.86 -10.13 -9.41
N GLY A 30 -12.78 -9.22 -9.77
CA GLY A 30 -14.15 -9.19 -9.24
C GLY A 30 -14.22 -8.73 -7.78
N HIS A 31 -13.22 -8.00 -7.30
CA HIS A 31 -13.13 -7.47 -5.95
C HIS A 31 -13.50 -5.98 -5.89
N PHE A 32 -14.17 -5.60 -4.81
CA PHE A 32 -14.64 -4.23 -4.56
C PHE A 32 -14.20 -3.78 -3.16
N PRO A 33 -12.91 -3.44 -2.98
CA PRO A 33 -12.39 -2.97 -1.69
C PRO A 33 -13.12 -1.69 -1.25
N ASN A 34 -13.34 -1.57 0.06
CA ASN A 34 -13.91 -0.36 0.64
C ASN A 34 -12.86 0.76 0.75
N ALA A 35 -13.32 1.97 1.11
CA ALA A 35 -12.46 3.14 1.23
C ALA A 35 -11.28 2.95 2.20
N GLU A 36 -11.47 2.18 3.28
CA GLU A 36 -10.41 1.90 4.25
C GLU A 36 -9.30 1.02 3.67
N ALA A 37 -9.66 -0.01 2.89
CA ALA A 37 -8.69 -0.84 2.20
C ALA A 37 -7.92 -0.05 1.13
N LEU A 38 -8.59 0.83 0.38
CA LEU A 38 -7.95 1.72 -0.58
C LEU A 38 -7.05 2.77 0.11
N GLY A 39 -7.47 3.29 1.27
CA GLY A 39 -6.66 4.21 2.08
C GLY A 39 -5.35 3.60 2.57
N ARG A 40 -5.37 2.33 2.99
CA ARG A 40 -4.13 1.58 3.31
C ARG A 40 -3.23 1.41 2.09
N ALA A 41 -3.78 0.99 0.94
CA ALA A 41 -3.00 0.83 -0.28
C ALA A 41 -2.32 2.16 -0.69
N ARG A 42 -3.05 3.27 -0.58
CA ARG A 42 -2.51 4.61 -0.81
C ARG A 42 -1.39 4.97 0.16
N SER A 43 -1.58 4.71 1.46
CA SER A 43 -0.56 5.02 2.49
C SER A 43 0.75 4.24 2.26
N VAL A 44 0.63 2.99 1.78
CA VAL A 44 1.79 2.19 1.37
C VAL A 44 2.48 2.77 0.15
N LEU A 45 1.73 3.18 -0.88
CA LEU A 45 2.28 3.82 -2.07
C LEU A 45 2.91 5.20 -1.79
N GLU A 46 2.36 5.95 -0.85
CA GLU A 46 2.91 7.24 -0.39
C GLU A 46 4.17 7.06 0.50
N GLY A 47 4.47 5.83 0.93
CA GLY A 47 5.57 5.53 1.85
C GLY A 47 5.33 6.03 3.28
N THR A 48 4.09 6.43 3.61
CA THR A 48 3.69 6.84 4.97
C THR A 48 3.37 5.65 5.87
N MET A 49 3.20 4.46 5.27
CA MET A 49 3.01 3.18 5.93
C MET A 49 3.84 2.11 5.23
N THR A 50 4.47 1.21 5.98
CA THR A 50 5.15 0.03 5.43
C THR A 50 4.15 -1.10 5.15
N GLU A 51 4.52 -2.04 4.26
CA GLU A 51 3.67 -3.21 4.02
C GLU A 51 3.43 -4.06 5.28
N ASP A 52 4.41 -4.13 6.18
CA ASP A 52 4.30 -4.91 7.42
C ASP A 52 3.35 -4.25 8.42
N GLU A 53 3.36 -2.92 8.51
CA GLU A 53 2.36 -2.17 9.28
C GLU A 53 0.95 -2.37 8.70
N ALA A 54 0.80 -2.30 7.38
CA ALA A 54 -0.50 -2.55 6.73
C ALA A 54 -1.03 -3.97 7.01
N ARG A 55 -0.15 -4.98 6.99
CA ARG A 55 -0.49 -6.37 7.36
C ARG A 55 -0.88 -6.47 8.83
N ALA A 56 -0.15 -5.80 9.73
CA ALA A 56 -0.44 -5.77 11.16
C ALA A 56 -1.81 -5.15 11.46
N GLU A 57 -2.20 -4.07 10.78
CA GLU A 57 -3.54 -3.49 10.91
C GLU A 57 -4.65 -4.45 10.49
N ILE A 58 -4.47 -5.13 9.35
CA ILE A 58 -5.44 -6.10 8.85
C ILE A 58 -5.56 -7.28 9.82
N ALA A 59 -4.43 -7.80 10.30
CA ALA A 59 -4.37 -8.86 11.30
C ALA A 59 -5.11 -8.45 12.59
N ALA A 60 -4.85 -7.25 13.11
CA ALA A 60 -5.49 -6.72 14.31
C ALA A 60 -7.01 -6.53 14.13
N LYS A 61 -7.45 -6.03 12.97
CA LYS A 61 -8.85 -5.77 12.68
C LYS A 61 -9.70 -7.04 12.56
N TYR A 62 -9.15 -8.07 11.93
CA TYR A 62 -9.90 -9.30 11.62
C TYR A 62 -9.50 -10.50 12.48
N GLY A 63 -8.55 -10.35 13.40
CA GLY A 63 -8.12 -11.39 14.33
C GLY A 63 -7.27 -12.49 13.69
N PHE A 64 -6.56 -12.20 12.60
CA PHE A 64 -5.68 -13.18 11.95
C PHE A 64 -4.26 -13.13 12.52
N PRO A 65 -3.55 -14.27 12.63
CA PRO A 65 -2.14 -14.25 12.98
C PRO A 65 -1.31 -13.66 11.83
N LEU A 66 -0.33 -12.82 12.16
CA LEU A 66 0.66 -12.36 11.18
C LEU A 66 1.50 -13.54 10.72
N ARG A 67 1.47 -13.84 9.41
CA ARG A 67 2.38 -14.82 8.82
C ARG A 67 3.75 -14.17 8.65
N GLN A 68 4.74 -14.66 9.39
CA GLN A 68 6.14 -14.33 9.16
C GLN A 68 6.54 -14.94 7.81
N ARG A 69 7.08 -14.12 6.91
CA ARG A 69 7.67 -14.56 5.64
C ARG A 69 9.11 -14.98 5.85
#